data_AF-M3SAM5-F1
#
_entry.id   AF-M3SAM5-F1
#
_cell.length_a   1.000
_cell.length_b   1.000
_cell.length_c   1.000
_cell.angle_alpha   90.00
_cell.angle_beta   90.00
_cell.angle_gamma   90.00
#
_symmetry.space_group_name_H-M   'P 1'
#
loop_
_entity.id
_entity.type
_entity.pdbx_description
1 polymer ?
#
loop_
_entity_poly.entity_id
_entity_poly.type
_entity_poly.pdbx_seq_one_letter_code
_entity_poly.pdbx_strand_id
1 'polypeptide(L)'
;MDEGEIFNMYHEIPSVAKKASWGLKYTRSISDPEFKTGTTETDRQFLKNLIAYYCVLEGIFFYCGFTQILSMGRRNKMTGTAEQFQYILRDESMHLNFGIDMINQIKIENPQLWDAQMKDEATQMILQGTQLEIEYARDTMPRGVLGMNAAMMEDYLKFIANRRLTQIGLKEEYPGATNPFPWMSEIMDLKKEKNFFETRVIEYQTGGALSWD
;
A
#
# COMPACT_ATOMS: atom_id res chain seq x y z
N MET A 1 9.29 0.27 25.38
CA MET A 1 8.25 0.59 24.38
C MET A 1 7.03 -0.19 24.82
N ASP A 2 5.89 0.48 24.99
CA ASP A 2 4.65 -0.20 25.38
C ASP A 2 4.00 -0.78 24.12
N GLU A 3 3.97 -2.11 24.03
CA GLU A 3 3.38 -2.80 22.89
C GLU A 3 1.86 -2.58 22.84
N GLY A 4 1.19 -2.53 24.00
CA GLY A 4 -0.25 -2.33 24.09
C GLY A 4 -0.65 -0.97 23.51
N GLU A 5 0.10 0.07 23.84
CA GLU A 5 -0.10 1.43 23.27
C GLU A 5 0.05 1.41 21.74
N ILE A 6 1.10 0.79 21.21
CA ILE A 6 1.37 0.75 19.76
C ILE A 6 0.29 -0.03 19.00
N PHE A 7 -0.07 -1.22 19.49
CA PHE A 7 -1.08 -2.04 18.82
C PHE A 7 -2.50 -1.47 18.97
N ASN A 8 -2.76 -0.59 19.94
CA ASN A 8 -4.05 0.07 20.11
C ASN A 8 -4.20 1.38 19.31
N MET A 9 -3.16 1.82 18.58
CA MET A 9 -3.21 3.07 17.81
C MET A 9 -4.35 3.14 16.79
N TYR A 10 -4.83 2.01 16.26
CA TYR A 10 -5.98 2.02 15.35
C TYR A 10 -7.33 2.32 16.04
N HIS A 11 -7.38 2.27 17.37
CA HIS A 11 -8.50 2.75 18.18
C HIS A 11 -8.29 4.19 18.65
N GLU A 12 -7.05 4.60 18.92
CA GLU A 12 -6.75 5.86 19.59
C GLU A 12 -6.41 7.02 18.64
N ILE A 13 -5.78 6.73 17.49
CA ILE A 13 -5.36 7.75 16.53
C ILE A 13 -6.45 7.92 15.46
N PRO A 14 -7.11 9.09 15.37
CA PRO A 14 -8.26 9.28 14.48
C PRO A 14 -7.98 8.99 13.00
N SER A 15 -6.80 9.37 12.50
CA SER A 15 -6.41 9.15 11.10
C SER A 15 -6.26 7.65 10.78
N VAL A 16 -5.73 6.87 11.72
CA VAL A 16 -5.59 5.41 11.61
C VAL A 16 -6.95 4.73 11.77
N ALA A 17 -7.76 5.16 12.73
CA ALA A 17 -9.09 4.62 12.99
C ALA A 17 -10.04 4.79 11.80
N LYS A 18 -9.99 5.94 11.11
CA LYS A 18 -10.76 6.19 9.89
C LYS A 18 -10.37 5.22 8.76
N LYS A 19 -9.06 5.02 8.53
CA LYS A 19 -8.55 4.06 7.53
C LYS A 19 -9.00 2.63 7.84
N ALA A 20 -8.86 2.19 9.09
CA ALA A 20 -9.32 0.87 9.53
C ALA A 20 -10.84 0.71 9.34
N SER A 21 -11.62 1.70 9.77
CA SER A 21 -13.08 1.70 9.61
C SER A 21 -13.53 1.64 8.15
N TRP A 22 -12.82 2.36 7.27
CA TRP A 22 -13.07 2.33 5.83
C TRP A 22 -12.81 0.94 5.24
N GLY A 23 -11.69 0.29 5.60
CA GLY A 23 -11.40 -1.08 5.16
C GLY A 23 -12.44 -2.09 5.63
N LEU A 24 -12.83 -2.02 6.91
CA LEU A 24 -13.83 -2.92 7.50
C LEU A 24 -15.19 -2.86 6.80
N LYS A 25 -15.59 -1.70 6.27
CA LYS A 25 -16.85 -1.56 5.50
C LYS A 25 -16.94 -2.57 4.34
N TYR A 26 -15.82 -2.82 3.66
CA TYR A 26 -15.77 -3.68 2.47
C TYR A 26 -15.54 -5.16 2.80
N THR A 27 -15.24 -5.49 4.05
CA THR A 27 -15.03 -6.88 4.52
C THR A 27 -16.23 -7.46 5.22
N ARG A 28 -17.09 -6.63 5.83
CA ARG A 28 -18.26 -7.10 6.57
C ARG A 28 -19.14 -8.07 5.79
N SER A 29 -19.42 -7.78 4.52
CA SER A 29 -20.28 -8.63 3.69
C SER A 29 -19.64 -9.98 3.36
N ILE A 30 -18.33 -10.02 3.12
CA ILE A 30 -17.62 -11.25 2.75
C ILE A 30 -17.22 -12.10 3.97
N SER A 31 -17.23 -11.51 5.18
CA SER A 31 -17.01 -12.24 6.44
C SER A 31 -18.24 -12.97 6.94
N ASP A 32 -19.40 -12.79 6.29
CA ASP A 32 -20.59 -13.59 6.56
C ASP A 32 -20.34 -15.04 6.12
N PRO A 33 -20.44 -16.05 7.02
CA PRO A 33 -20.28 -17.45 6.65
C PRO A 33 -21.25 -17.95 5.56
N GLU A 34 -22.38 -17.27 5.37
CA GLU A 34 -23.36 -17.59 4.34
C GLU A 34 -23.11 -16.88 3.01
N PHE A 35 -22.09 -16.01 2.92
CA PHE A 35 -21.75 -15.31 1.69
C PHE A 35 -21.34 -16.29 0.58
N LYS A 36 -22.00 -16.17 -0.58
CA LYS A 36 -21.72 -16.99 -1.77
C LYS A 36 -21.72 -16.13 -3.03
N THR A 37 -20.68 -16.29 -3.85
CA THR A 37 -20.65 -15.78 -5.23
C THR A 37 -21.65 -16.57 -6.10
N GLY A 38 -21.98 -16.03 -7.28
CA GLY A 38 -22.89 -16.63 -8.25
C GLY A 38 -24.13 -15.81 -8.56
N THR A 39 -24.29 -14.64 -7.94
CA THR A 39 -25.30 -13.64 -8.34
C THR A 39 -24.61 -12.33 -8.66
N THR A 40 -25.18 -11.52 -9.56
CA THR A 40 -24.60 -10.22 -9.92
C THR A 40 -24.33 -9.34 -8.70
N GLU A 41 -25.20 -9.38 -7.69
CA GLU A 41 -25.04 -8.58 -6.48
C GLU A 41 -23.87 -9.08 -5.62
N THR A 42 -23.83 -10.38 -5.31
CA THR A 42 -22.76 -10.94 -4.47
C THR A 42 -21.41 -10.92 -5.18
N ASP A 43 -21.37 -11.11 -6.50
CA ASP A 43 -20.15 -10.99 -7.29
C ASP A 43 -19.63 -9.55 -7.34
N ARG A 44 -20.52 -8.55 -7.40
CA ARG A 44 -20.14 -7.13 -7.24
C ARG A 44 -19.61 -6.83 -5.86
N GLN A 45 -20.20 -7.38 -4.80
CA GLN A 45 -19.70 -7.21 -3.44
C GLN A 45 -18.29 -7.80 -3.29
N PHE A 46 -18.05 -8.98 -3.86
CA PHE A 46 -16.71 -9.58 -3.90
C PHE A 46 -15.74 -8.70 -4.68
N LEU A 47 -16.10 -8.21 -5.87
CA LEU A 47 -15.26 -7.33 -6.66
C LEU A 47 -14.92 -6.02 -5.93
N LYS A 48 -15.88 -5.41 -5.21
CA LYS A 48 -15.64 -4.24 -4.34
C LYS A 48 -14.65 -4.57 -3.23
N ASN A 49 -14.76 -5.73 -2.61
CA ASN A 49 -13.80 -6.14 -1.59
C ASN A 49 -12.37 -6.23 -2.17
N LEU A 50 -12.22 -6.87 -3.33
CA LEU A 50 -10.93 -6.98 -4.01
C LEU A 50 -10.32 -5.61 -4.33
N ILE A 51 -11.11 -4.69 -4.86
CA ILE A 51 -10.67 -3.31 -5.15
C ILE A 51 -10.27 -2.59 -3.86
N ALA A 52 -11.06 -2.72 -2.78
CA ALA A 52 -10.73 -2.10 -1.50
C ALA A 52 -9.39 -2.62 -0.95
N TYR A 53 -9.17 -3.93 -0.96
CA TYR A 53 -7.97 -4.51 -0.37
C TYR A 53 -6.73 -4.32 -1.25
N TYR A 54 -6.78 -4.75 -2.50
CA TYR A 54 -5.61 -4.70 -3.37
C TYR A 54 -5.33 -3.28 -3.86
N CYS A 55 -6.32 -2.54 -4.33
CA CYS A 55 -6.06 -1.21 -4.91
C CYS A 55 -5.86 -0.13 -3.84
N VAL A 56 -6.59 -0.20 -2.72
CA VAL A 56 -6.56 0.85 -1.68
C VAL A 56 -5.68 0.47 -0.49
N LEU A 57 -5.94 -0.63 0.22
CA LEU A 57 -5.13 -0.98 1.40
C LEU A 57 -3.67 -1.26 0.99
N GLU A 58 -3.44 -2.23 0.12
CA GLU A 58 -2.08 -2.60 -0.32
C GLU A 58 -1.54 -1.59 -1.34
N GLY A 59 -2.39 -1.13 -2.26
CA GLY A 59 -1.98 -0.28 -3.37
C GLY A 59 -1.75 1.20 -3.03
N ILE A 60 -2.34 1.71 -1.94
CA ILE A 60 -2.26 3.13 -1.53
C ILE A 60 -1.80 3.26 -0.07
N PHE A 61 -2.49 2.65 0.90
CA PHE A 61 -2.20 2.87 2.32
C PHE A 61 -0.80 2.41 2.70
N PHE A 62 -0.37 1.24 2.24
CA PHE A 62 0.97 0.74 2.54
C PHE A 62 2.09 1.58 1.89
N TYR A 63 1.85 2.16 0.71
CA TYR A 63 2.87 2.92 -0.02
C TYR A 63 3.26 4.23 0.70
N CYS A 64 2.34 4.89 1.40
CA CYS A 64 2.70 6.03 2.25
C CYS A 64 3.68 5.62 3.36
N GLY A 65 3.37 4.52 4.07
CA GLY A 65 4.22 3.96 5.12
C GLY A 65 5.60 3.55 4.61
N PHE A 66 5.66 2.89 3.45
CA PHE A 66 6.93 2.53 2.80
C PHE A 66 7.78 3.76 2.52
N THR A 67 7.21 4.78 1.89
CA THR A 67 7.95 5.99 1.55
C THR A 67 8.51 6.68 2.80
N GLN A 68 7.73 6.78 3.89
CA GLN A 68 8.19 7.38 5.15
C GLN A 68 9.38 6.63 5.78
N ILE A 69 9.29 5.30 5.91
CA ILE A 69 10.35 4.49 6.53
C ILE A 69 11.58 4.37 5.62
N LEU A 70 11.39 4.14 4.31
CA LEU A 70 12.52 4.02 3.38
C LEU A 70 13.27 5.34 3.20
N SER A 71 12.60 6.48 3.36
CA SER A 71 13.27 7.78 3.42
C SER A 71 14.22 7.90 4.62
N MET A 72 13.90 7.29 5.77
CA MET A 72 14.83 7.18 6.89
C MET A 72 16.02 6.27 6.54
N GLY A 73 15.74 5.11 5.92
CA GLY A 73 16.76 4.17 5.46
C GLY A 73 17.80 4.78 4.52
N ARG A 74 17.35 5.60 3.55
CA ARG A 74 18.23 6.34 2.61
C ARG A 74 19.19 7.31 3.29
N ARG A 75 18.91 7.69 4.54
CA ARG A 75 19.74 8.58 5.36
C ARG A 75 20.54 7.79 6.40
N ASN A 76 20.68 6.48 6.23
CA ASN A 76 21.32 5.56 7.17
C ASN A 76 20.69 5.61 8.58
N LYS A 77 19.38 5.87 8.66
CA LYS A 77 18.61 5.83 9.91
C LYS A 77 17.66 4.64 9.88
N MET A 78 17.50 3.97 11.03
CA MET A 78 16.59 2.83 11.18
C MET A 78 16.86 1.74 10.13
N THR A 79 18.13 1.44 9.83
CA THR A 79 18.53 0.58 8.70
C THR A 79 17.93 -0.81 8.77
N GLY A 80 17.85 -1.43 9.96
CA GLY A 80 17.19 -2.72 10.16
C GLY A 80 15.68 -2.67 9.86
N THR A 81 14.98 -1.62 10.32
CA THR A 81 13.55 -1.42 9.99
C THR A 81 13.36 -1.13 8.51
N ALA A 82 14.24 -0.33 7.89
CA ALA A 82 14.18 -0.04 6.47
C ALA A 82 14.40 -1.30 5.61
N GLU A 83 15.30 -2.19 6.02
CA GLU A 83 15.51 -3.48 5.37
C GLU A 83 14.27 -4.39 5.47
N GLN A 84 13.65 -4.49 6.65
CA GLN A 84 12.37 -5.20 6.80
C GLN A 84 11.29 -4.63 5.87
N PHE A 85 11.18 -3.30 5.80
CA PHE A 85 10.23 -2.64 4.90
C PHE A 85 10.55 -2.85 3.42
N GLN A 86 11.81 -3.08 3.04
CA GLN A 86 12.15 -3.46 1.66
C GLN A 86 11.63 -4.86 1.31
N TYR A 87 11.74 -5.82 2.23
CA TYR A 87 11.16 -7.15 2.04
C TYR A 87 9.63 -7.10 1.97
N ILE A 88 8.99 -6.36 2.87
CA ILE A 88 7.53 -6.18 2.84
C ILE A 88 7.11 -5.51 1.52
N LEU A 89 7.77 -4.44 1.09
CA LEU A 89 7.50 -3.79 -0.20
C LEU A 89 7.72 -4.74 -1.41
N ARG A 90 8.59 -5.74 -1.30
CA ARG A 90 8.73 -6.80 -2.32
C ARG A 90 7.46 -7.65 -2.40
N ASP A 91 6.99 -8.11 -1.26
CA ASP A 91 5.85 -9.01 -1.20
C ASP A 91 4.56 -8.26 -1.60
N GLU A 92 4.37 -7.03 -1.11
CA GLU A 92 3.22 -6.18 -1.49
C GLU A 92 3.20 -5.79 -2.97
N SER A 93 4.36 -5.70 -3.64
CA SER A 93 4.37 -5.49 -5.09
C SER A 93 3.83 -6.69 -5.86
N MET A 94 4.02 -7.91 -5.34
CA MET A 94 3.44 -9.12 -5.92
C MET A 94 1.95 -9.25 -5.58
N HIS A 95 1.55 -8.97 -4.33
CA HIS A 95 0.15 -9.00 -3.91
C HIS A 95 -0.70 -8.04 -4.75
N LEU A 96 -0.24 -6.80 -4.91
CA LEU A 96 -0.92 -5.81 -5.74
C LEU A 96 -1.04 -6.26 -7.19
N ASN A 97 0.04 -6.75 -7.81
CA ASN A 97 -0.01 -7.20 -9.21
C ASN A 97 -1.00 -8.36 -9.38
N PHE A 98 -0.96 -9.35 -8.48
CA PHE A 98 -1.92 -10.44 -8.45
C PHE A 98 -3.36 -9.93 -8.31
N GLY A 99 -3.61 -9.00 -7.39
CA GLY A 99 -4.91 -8.40 -7.17
C GLY A 99 -5.45 -7.66 -8.39
N ILE A 100 -4.60 -6.88 -9.06
CA ILE A 100 -4.94 -6.17 -10.31
C ILE A 100 -5.30 -7.18 -11.41
N ASP A 101 -4.49 -8.22 -11.59
CA ASP A 101 -4.74 -9.25 -12.60
C ASP A 101 -6.04 -10.00 -12.32
N MET A 102 -6.29 -10.36 -11.05
CA MET A 102 -7.53 -11.01 -10.63
C MET A 102 -8.76 -10.12 -10.87
N ILE A 103 -8.71 -8.84 -10.48
CA ILE A 103 -9.79 -7.87 -10.73
C ILE A 103 -10.07 -7.77 -12.23
N ASN A 104 -9.02 -7.64 -13.04
CA ASN A 104 -9.14 -7.55 -14.49
C ASN A 104 -9.70 -8.84 -15.10
N GLN A 105 -9.26 -10.01 -14.64
CA GLN A 105 -9.76 -11.29 -15.11
C GLN A 105 -11.25 -11.48 -14.80
N ILE A 106 -11.69 -11.15 -13.58
CA ILE A 106 -13.10 -11.19 -13.19
C ILE A 106 -13.94 -10.30 -14.11
N LYS A 107 -13.47 -9.08 -14.39
CA LYS A 107 -14.16 -8.15 -15.30
C LYS A 107 -14.25 -8.67 -16.74
N ILE A 108 -13.21 -9.34 -17.23
CA ILE A 108 -13.16 -9.91 -18.58
C ILE A 108 -14.14 -11.07 -18.72
N GLU A 109 -14.15 -11.98 -17.73
CA GLU A 109 -15.03 -13.15 -17.72
C GLU A 109 -16.49 -12.80 -17.40
N ASN A 110 -16.71 -11.69 -16.68
CA ASN A 110 -18.02 -11.26 -16.18
C ASN A 110 -18.28 -9.78 -16.51
N PRO A 111 -18.40 -9.40 -17.80
CA PRO A 111 -18.49 -8.01 -18.23
C PRO A 111 -19.72 -7.26 -17.66
N GLN A 112 -20.78 -7.98 -17.32
CA GLN A 112 -21.98 -7.45 -16.65
C GLN A 112 -21.72 -6.86 -15.26
N LEU A 113 -20.62 -7.26 -14.61
CA LEU A 113 -20.22 -6.70 -13.32
C LEU A 113 -19.56 -5.32 -13.46
N TRP A 114 -19.02 -4.99 -14.64
CA TRP A 114 -18.21 -3.79 -14.88
C TRP A 114 -18.95 -2.71 -15.68
N ASP A 115 -20.16 -2.38 -15.24
CA ASP A 115 -20.98 -1.33 -15.84
C ASP A 115 -20.55 0.10 -15.41
N ALA A 116 -21.29 1.10 -15.86
CA ALA A 116 -20.99 2.51 -15.53
C ALA A 116 -21.07 2.79 -14.02
N GLN A 117 -22.02 2.17 -13.32
CA GLN A 117 -22.19 2.33 -11.88
C GLN A 117 -20.99 1.74 -11.12
N MET A 118 -20.60 0.50 -11.44
CA MET A 118 -19.47 -0.15 -10.79
C MET A 118 -18.15 0.58 -11.04
N LYS A 119 -17.96 1.15 -12.23
CA LYS A 119 -16.80 1.99 -12.54
C LYS A 119 -16.75 3.25 -11.70
N ASP A 120 -17.87 3.96 -11.57
CA ASP A 120 -17.95 5.16 -10.72
C ASP A 120 -17.69 4.81 -9.25
N GLU A 121 -18.30 3.75 -8.74
CA GLU A 121 -18.08 3.27 -7.37
C GLU A 121 -16.60 2.90 -7.12
N ALA A 122 -15.96 2.20 -8.05
CA ALA A 122 -14.53 1.86 -7.95
C ALA A 122 -13.63 3.11 -7.98
N THR A 123 -13.94 4.09 -8.84
CA THR A 123 -13.25 5.38 -8.85
C THR A 123 -13.38 6.06 -7.49
N GLN A 124 -14.61 6.18 -6.95
CA GLN A 124 -14.84 6.82 -5.66
C GLN A 124 -14.14 6.10 -4.51
N MET A 125 -14.07 4.77 -4.53
CA MET A 125 -13.32 4.00 -3.53
C MET A 125 -11.84 4.37 -3.53
N ILE A 126 -11.21 4.44 -4.71
CA ILE A 126 -9.80 4.82 -4.83
C ILE A 126 -9.59 6.25 -4.36
N LEU A 127 -10.44 7.20 -4.78
CA LEU A 127 -10.34 8.61 -4.37
C LEU A 127 -10.53 8.80 -2.86
N GLN A 128 -11.50 8.11 -2.26
CA GLN A 128 -11.71 8.14 -0.81
C GLN A 128 -10.51 7.57 -0.05
N GLY A 129 -9.96 6.45 -0.53
CA GLY A 129 -8.72 5.88 -0.01
C GLY A 129 -7.56 6.87 -0.07
N THR A 130 -7.33 7.48 -1.24
CA THR A 130 -6.29 8.51 -1.40
C THR A 130 -6.47 9.66 -0.42
N GLN A 131 -7.71 10.15 -0.23
CA GLN A 131 -7.99 11.24 0.69
C GLN A 131 -7.71 10.86 2.15
N LEU A 132 -8.12 9.66 2.58
CA LEU A 132 -7.80 9.14 3.91
C LEU A 132 -6.29 9.03 4.13
N GLU A 133 -5.55 8.63 3.10
CA GLU A 133 -4.10 8.51 3.20
C GLU A 133 -3.40 9.88 3.23
N ILE A 134 -3.93 10.88 2.53
CA ILE A 134 -3.45 12.26 2.62
C ILE A 134 -3.67 12.82 4.04
N GLU A 135 -4.81 12.54 4.66
CA GLU A 135 -5.08 12.90 6.07
C GLU A 135 -4.05 12.25 7.00
N TYR A 136 -3.79 10.95 6.83
CA TYR A 136 -2.78 10.23 7.60
C TYR A 136 -1.35 10.76 7.37
N ALA A 137 -0.98 11.08 6.14
CA ALA A 137 0.32 11.67 5.80
C ALA A 137 0.54 13.03 6.48
N ARG A 138 -0.51 13.85 6.57
CA ARG A 138 -0.47 15.14 7.27
C ARG A 138 -0.32 14.95 8.78
N ASP A 139 -1.05 14.00 9.35
CA ASP A 139 -1.02 13.68 10.78
C ASP A 139 0.35 13.14 11.24
N THR A 140 0.97 12.30 10.43
CA THR A 140 2.30 11.71 10.71
C THR A 140 3.46 12.65 10.39
N MET A 141 3.26 13.71 9.62
CA MET A 141 4.29 14.67 9.21
C MET A 141 3.85 16.14 9.37
N PRO A 142 3.40 16.59 10.55
CA PRO A 142 2.80 17.93 10.72
C PRO A 142 3.78 19.08 10.46
N ARG A 143 5.08 18.83 10.60
CA ARG A 143 6.18 19.77 10.30
C ARG A 143 7.05 19.32 9.13
N GLY A 144 6.66 18.25 8.45
CA GLY A 144 7.50 17.51 7.53
C GLY A 144 8.68 16.80 8.21
N VAL A 145 9.44 16.07 7.40
CA VAL A 145 10.74 15.49 7.75
C VAL A 145 11.75 15.90 6.67
N LEU A 146 13.04 15.91 6.99
CA LEU A 146 14.05 16.31 6.01
C LEU A 146 13.96 15.45 4.73
N GLY A 147 13.67 16.10 3.59
CA GLY A 147 13.50 15.46 2.27
C GLY A 147 12.08 14.98 1.95
N MET A 148 11.09 15.23 2.82
CA MET A 148 9.69 14.84 2.59
C MET A 148 8.74 15.65 3.46
N ASN A 149 7.71 16.24 2.86
CA ASN A 149 6.63 16.89 3.59
C ASN A 149 5.26 16.37 3.13
N ALA A 150 4.20 16.79 3.82
CA ALA A 150 2.86 16.35 3.51
C ALA A 150 2.39 16.73 2.09
N ALA A 151 2.84 17.87 1.55
CA ALA A 151 2.50 18.28 0.18
C ALA A 151 3.14 17.36 -0.87
N MET A 152 4.43 17.03 -0.71
CA MET A 152 5.11 16.06 -1.58
C MET A 152 4.46 14.67 -1.45
N MET A 153 4.06 14.26 -0.25
CA MET A 153 3.36 12.99 -0.06
C MET A 153 1.99 12.99 -0.73
N GLU A 154 1.26 14.11 -0.68
CA GLU A 154 -0.01 14.26 -1.37
C GLU A 154 0.16 14.13 -2.90
N ASP A 155 1.17 14.77 -3.49
CA ASP A 155 1.46 14.62 -4.93
C ASP A 155 1.82 13.18 -5.29
N TYR A 156 2.61 12.51 -4.44
CA TYR A 156 2.92 11.10 -4.61
C TYR A 156 1.67 10.21 -4.53
N LEU A 157 0.78 10.44 -3.57
CA LEU A 157 -0.45 9.68 -3.40
C LEU A 157 -1.40 9.87 -4.58
N LYS A 158 -1.50 11.09 -5.14
CA LYS A 158 -2.25 11.35 -6.37
C LYS A 158 -1.67 10.62 -7.57
N PHE A 159 -0.34 10.62 -7.71
CA PHE A 159 0.36 9.85 -8.75
C PHE A 159 0.08 8.34 -8.62
N ILE A 160 0.16 7.78 -7.41
CA ILE A 160 -0.15 6.37 -7.15
C ILE A 160 -1.64 6.08 -7.43
N ALA A 161 -2.55 6.94 -7.03
CA ALA A 161 -3.99 6.79 -7.28
C ALA A 161 -4.31 6.68 -8.77
N ASN A 162 -3.75 7.57 -9.61
CA ASN A 162 -3.88 7.48 -11.07
C ASN A 162 -3.37 6.15 -11.62
N ARG A 163 -2.24 5.66 -11.09
CA ARG A 163 -1.70 4.36 -11.48
C ARG A 163 -2.67 3.23 -11.13
N ARG A 164 -3.30 3.25 -9.94
CA ARG A 164 -4.30 2.22 -9.57
C ARG A 164 -5.54 2.30 -10.44
N LEU A 165 -6.05 3.49 -10.71
CA LEU A 165 -7.19 3.72 -11.60
C LEU A 165 -6.93 3.12 -12.99
N THR A 166 -5.80 3.48 -13.60
CA THR A 166 -5.43 3.00 -14.94
C THR A 166 -5.18 1.50 -15.00
N GLN A 167 -4.57 0.91 -13.97
CA GLN A 167 -4.34 -0.54 -13.88
C GLN A 167 -5.63 -1.38 -13.91
N ILE A 168 -6.76 -0.82 -13.46
CA ILE A 168 -8.09 -1.47 -13.54
C ILE A 168 -8.98 -0.86 -14.64
N GLY A 169 -8.40 -0.15 -15.60
CA GLY A 169 -9.10 0.37 -16.78
C GLY A 169 -10.05 1.54 -16.50
N LEU A 170 -9.80 2.31 -15.44
CA LEU A 170 -10.46 3.58 -15.15
C LEU A 170 -9.61 4.75 -15.66
N LYS A 171 -10.23 5.92 -15.76
CA LYS A 171 -9.54 7.16 -16.15
C LYS A 171 -8.77 7.73 -14.96
N GLU A 172 -7.72 8.47 -15.27
CA GLU A 172 -7.02 9.28 -14.27
C GLU A 172 -7.90 10.41 -13.76
N GLU A 173 -7.83 10.69 -12.46
CA GLU A 173 -8.60 11.73 -11.78
C GLU A 173 -7.72 12.90 -11.32
N TYR A 174 -6.39 12.72 -11.30
CA TYR A 174 -5.41 13.74 -10.92
C TYR A 174 -4.51 14.12 -12.11
N PRO A 175 -4.99 14.90 -13.09
CA PRO A 175 -4.21 15.23 -14.28
C PRO A 175 -2.93 15.98 -13.91
N GLY A 176 -1.80 15.55 -14.49
CA GLY A 176 -0.49 16.17 -14.23
C GLY A 176 0.16 15.75 -12.91
N ALA A 177 -0.40 14.81 -12.16
CA ALA A 177 0.27 14.26 -10.99
C ALA A 177 1.57 13.53 -11.38
N THR A 178 2.69 13.94 -10.79
CA THR A 178 4.01 13.36 -11.05
C THR A 178 4.56 12.69 -9.80
N ASN A 179 5.48 11.72 -9.95
CA ASN A 179 6.16 11.11 -8.81
C ASN A 179 7.25 12.06 -8.24
N PRO A 180 7.09 12.62 -7.02
CA PRO A 180 8.12 13.46 -6.41
C PRO A 180 9.25 12.64 -5.75
N PHE A 181 9.12 11.32 -5.69
CA PHE A 181 10.08 10.38 -5.10
C PHE A 181 10.58 9.38 -6.16
N PRO A 182 11.41 9.81 -7.13
CA PRO A 182 11.90 8.92 -8.20
C PRO A 182 12.67 7.70 -7.65
N TRP A 183 13.34 7.86 -6.50
CA TRP A 183 14.02 6.78 -5.80
C TRP A 183 13.09 5.66 -5.30
N MET A 184 11.79 5.92 -5.12
CA MET A 184 10.83 4.85 -4.81
C MET A 184 10.69 3.93 -6.02
N SER A 185 10.67 4.47 -7.24
CA SER A 185 10.67 3.67 -8.47
C SER A 185 11.94 2.85 -8.60
N GLU A 186 13.11 3.45 -8.33
CA GLU A 186 14.39 2.74 -8.35
C GLU A 186 14.40 1.54 -7.38
N ILE A 187 13.89 1.69 -6.15
CA ILE A 187 13.81 0.57 -5.19
C ILE A 187 12.87 -0.53 -5.69
N MET A 188 11.80 -0.17 -6.40
CA MET A 188 10.92 -1.14 -7.04
C MET A 188 11.59 -1.83 -8.25
N ASP A 189 12.44 -1.11 -9.00
CA ASP A 189 13.08 -1.60 -10.23
C ASP A 189 14.38 -2.39 -9.98
N LEU A 190 15.15 -2.02 -8.94
CA LEU A 190 16.37 -2.73 -8.46
C LEU A 190 16.10 -4.21 -8.15
N LYS A 191 14.83 -4.59 -8.03
CA LYS A 191 14.35 -5.96 -7.83
C LYS A 191 14.58 -6.90 -9.02
N LYS A 192 15.00 -6.45 -10.20
CA LYS A 192 15.37 -7.41 -11.26
C LYS A 192 16.68 -8.15 -11.03
N GLU A 193 17.59 -7.70 -10.14
CA GLU A 193 18.97 -8.20 -10.14
C GLU A 193 19.56 -8.73 -8.82
N LYS A 194 18.88 -8.67 -7.66
CA LYS A 194 19.49 -9.21 -6.43
C LYS A 194 19.26 -10.71 -6.27
N ASN A 195 20.22 -11.49 -6.79
CA ASN A 195 20.39 -12.90 -6.47
C ASN A 195 20.84 -13.07 -5.01
N PHE A 196 20.19 -14.00 -4.30
CA PHE A 196 20.48 -14.36 -2.90
C PHE A 196 21.97 -14.72 -2.65
N PHE A 197 22.71 -15.07 -3.69
CA PHE A 197 24.14 -15.41 -3.64
C PHE A 197 25.10 -14.20 -3.69
N GLU A 198 24.60 -12.98 -3.94
CA GLU A 198 25.42 -11.77 -4.06
C GLU A 198 25.49 -10.94 -2.77
N THR A 199 24.61 -11.20 -1.81
CA THR A 199 24.73 -10.62 -0.47
C THR A 199 25.90 -11.32 0.23
N ARG A 200 27.07 -10.67 0.26
CA ARG A 200 28.20 -11.15 1.08
C ARG A 200 27.70 -11.28 2.52
N VAL A 201 27.73 -12.51 3.06
CA VAL A 201 27.51 -12.79 4.48
C VAL A 201 28.63 -12.08 5.26
N ILE A 202 28.32 -10.91 5.84
CA ILE A 202 29.29 -10.13 6.61
C ILE A 202 29.32 -10.57 8.09
N GLU A 203 28.40 -11.45 8.49
CA GLU A 203 28.37 -12.06 9.83
C GLU A 203 29.00 -13.45 9.80
N TYR A 204 30.33 -13.49 9.66
CA TYR A 204 31.11 -14.51 10.35
C TYR A 204 32.14 -13.76 11.20
N GLN A 205 31.84 -13.57 12.48
CA GLN A 205 32.94 -13.58 13.44
C GLN A 205 33.45 -15.02 13.51
N THR A 206 34.54 -15.29 12.81
CA THR A 206 35.38 -16.46 13.11
C THR A 206 35.75 -16.36 14.59
N GLY A 207 35.54 -17.45 15.35
CA GLY A 207 35.63 -17.49 16.81
C GLY A 207 37.01 -17.21 17.45
N GLY A 208 37.93 -16.55 16.73
CA GLY A 208 39.23 -16.11 17.20
C GLY A 208 39.32 -14.64 17.64
N ALA A 209 38.21 -13.89 17.63
CA ALA A 209 38.17 -12.47 18.01
C ALA A 209 37.36 -12.19 19.29
N LEU A 210 37.31 -13.15 20.22
CA LEU A 210 36.83 -12.92 21.59
C LEU A 210 38.05 -12.65 22.47
N SER A 211 38.31 -11.38 22.83
CA SER A 211 39.15 -11.08 23.98
C SER A 211 38.28 -11.09 25.23
N TRP A 212 38.60 -11.96 26.16
CA TRP A 212 37.98 -11.99 27.48
C TRP A 212 38.92 -11.25 28.43
N ASP A 213 38.47 -10.10 28.93
CA ASP A 213 38.87 -9.59 30.25
C ASP A 213 37.65 -9.76 31.18
#